data_AF-A0A6I5NGB0-F1
#
_entry.id   AF-A0A6I5NGB0-F1
#
_cell.length_a   1.000
_cell.length_b   1.000
_cell.length_c   1.000
_cell.angle_alpha   90.00
_cell.angle_beta   90.00
_cell.angle_gamma   90.00
#
_symmetry.space_group_name_H-M   'P 1'
#
loop_
_entity.id
_entity.type
_entity.pdbx_description
1 polymer ?
#
loop_
_entity_poly.entity_id
_entity_poly.type
_entity_poly.pdbx_seq_one_letter_code
_entity_poly.pdbx_strand_id
1 'polypeptide(L)'
;MFEESGDFPINRSELYQEGLDVLLKKWDASRNIERAQAYQKMSRQRKEDLLSNIAFATFERSDYFFKRQYVENEIRRYIRNLPDSLVNAADLEPDCQAILKSIESQHGLIVERAKGIYSFSHLTFHEFFASRKIATSFDPTVRKAALTSLVTNITEKRWREVFLLVVGMLQNTDYLLKLMKSQIDSLLAENVKFQKFLTWGCQKALSVSSSRSPLEISRIRGFYFHLSVLSIGDEAISSTEKTDILIDASLSAALGAAINLAYNLELTQAVLSIRGFKASLAKLQVNYETVDSAIQSCLSLLSDSPFQQALNQLYSQLPRQESGLNGWWQLQGQDWIAQLRQLMIRYRNIGHNWQFSEAELACLKQYYEANRLLFECIHSDCYASREVREAILQTMFLPARRNR
;
A
#
# COMPACT_ATOMS: atom_id res chain seq x y z
N MET A 1 -12.29 -30.65 6.08
CA MET A 1 -12.20 -29.54 5.11
C MET A 1 -10.77 -29.15 4.80
N PHE A 2 -9.93 -28.65 5.72
CA PHE A 2 -8.50 -28.41 5.38
C PHE A 2 -7.67 -29.70 5.17
N GLU A 3 -8.15 -30.85 5.67
CA GLU A 3 -7.54 -32.17 5.42
C GLU A 3 -7.90 -32.80 4.07
N GLU A 4 -8.88 -32.27 3.32
CA GLU A 4 -9.37 -32.93 2.10
C GLU A 4 -8.79 -32.34 0.80
N SER A 5 -8.23 -31.13 0.82
CA SER A 5 -7.70 -30.45 -0.37
C SER A 5 -6.21 -30.10 -0.28
N GLY A 6 -5.64 -29.99 0.93
CA GLY A 6 -4.21 -29.69 1.15
C GLY A 6 -3.75 -28.27 0.79
N ASP A 7 -4.51 -27.55 -0.05
CA ASP A 7 -4.13 -26.23 -0.57
C ASP A 7 -5.04 -25.11 -0.04
N PHE A 8 -4.44 -23.96 0.25
CA PHE A 8 -5.15 -22.72 0.60
C PHE A 8 -5.52 -21.93 -0.67
N PRO A 9 -6.69 -21.28 -0.74
CA PRO A 9 -7.02 -20.38 -1.84
C PRO A 9 -5.97 -19.30 -2.03
N ILE A 10 -5.56 -19.07 -3.29
CA ILE A 10 -4.62 -18.00 -3.66
C ILE A 10 -5.31 -16.63 -3.48
N ASN A 11 -6.62 -16.57 -3.77
CA ASN A 11 -7.44 -15.38 -3.56
C ASN A 11 -7.83 -15.23 -2.07
N ARG A 12 -7.35 -14.16 -1.45
CA ARG A 12 -7.64 -13.84 -0.04
C ARG A 12 -9.13 -13.69 0.26
N SER A 13 -9.90 -13.17 -0.69
CA SER A 13 -11.35 -13.02 -0.49
C SER A 13 -12.05 -14.38 -0.43
N GLU A 14 -11.59 -15.37 -1.19
CA GLU A 14 -12.11 -16.75 -1.13
C GLU A 14 -11.75 -17.42 0.19
N LEU A 15 -10.51 -17.25 0.67
CA LEU A 15 -10.09 -17.76 1.98
C LEU A 15 -10.99 -17.22 3.12
N TYR A 16 -11.29 -15.92 3.10
CA TYR A 16 -12.17 -15.32 4.10
C TYR A 16 -13.62 -15.78 3.95
N GLN A 17 -14.08 -15.99 2.71
CA GLN A 17 -15.39 -16.58 2.45
C GLN A 17 -15.47 -18.01 2.99
N GLU A 18 -14.46 -18.86 2.78
CA GLU A 18 -14.41 -20.22 3.33
C GLU A 18 -14.39 -20.24 4.87
N GLY A 19 -13.61 -19.34 5.49
CA GLY A 19 -13.61 -19.16 6.94
C GLY A 19 -14.99 -18.78 7.47
N LEU A 20 -15.69 -17.87 6.77
CA LEU A 20 -17.06 -17.49 7.09
C LEU A 20 -18.04 -18.65 6.90
N ASP A 21 -17.90 -19.43 5.84
CA ASP A 21 -18.72 -20.62 5.58
C ASP A 21 -18.64 -21.62 6.74
N VAL A 22 -17.44 -21.84 7.28
CA VAL A 22 -17.24 -22.72 8.44
C VAL A 22 -17.93 -22.16 9.67
N LEU A 23 -17.83 -20.86 9.93
CA LEU A 23 -18.45 -20.20 11.08
C LEU A 23 -19.98 -20.23 10.99
N LEU A 24 -20.56 -20.04 9.81
CA LEU A 24 -22.00 -20.08 9.60
C LEU A 24 -22.54 -21.53 9.61
N LYS A 25 -21.86 -22.49 8.97
CA LYS A 25 -22.29 -23.91 8.90
C LYS A 25 -22.20 -24.65 10.25
N LYS A 26 -21.09 -24.51 10.99
CA LYS A 26 -20.92 -25.18 12.31
C LYS A 26 -22.00 -24.75 13.30
N TRP A 27 -22.52 -23.54 13.13
CA TRP A 27 -23.55 -23.01 13.99
C TRP A 27 -24.95 -23.52 13.64
N ASP A 28 -25.34 -23.56 12.35
CA ASP A 28 -26.66 -24.11 11.95
C ASP A 28 -26.86 -25.58 12.43
N ALA A 29 -25.77 -26.32 12.63
CA ALA A 29 -25.78 -27.69 13.17
C ALA A 29 -25.82 -27.78 14.72
N SER A 30 -25.52 -26.70 15.45
CA SER A 30 -25.39 -26.70 16.91
C SER A 30 -26.47 -25.87 17.63
N ARG A 31 -27.56 -26.58 17.97
CA ARG A 31 -28.53 -26.33 19.08
C ARG A 31 -29.68 -25.32 18.91
N ASN A 32 -30.87 -25.86 19.22
CA ASN A 32 -32.11 -25.23 19.68
C ASN A 32 -31.89 -24.22 20.83
N ILE A 33 -31.67 -22.94 20.52
CA ILE A 33 -31.81 -21.86 21.50
C ILE A 33 -32.90 -20.90 20.99
N GLU A 34 -34.09 -21.03 21.58
CA GLU A 34 -35.32 -20.27 21.30
C GLU A 34 -35.20 -18.79 21.74
N ARG A 35 -34.41 -17.92 21.09
CA ARG A 35 -34.44 -16.48 21.48
C ARG A 35 -34.46 -15.43 20.38
N ALA A 36 -34.39 -15.77 19.09
CA ALA A 36 -34.78 -14.84 18.02
C ALA A 36 -35.12 -15.60 16.74
N GLN A 37 -36.40 -15.90 16.53
CA GLN A 37 -36.85 -16.58 15.32
C GLN A 37 -36.56 -15.76 14.05
N ALA A 38 -36.50 -14.42 14.14
CA ALA A 38 -36.30 -13.55 12.98
C ALA A 38 -34.91 -13.75 12.34
N TYR A 39 -33.83 -13.65 13.12
CA TYR A 39 -32.46 -13.85 12.60
C TYR A 39 -32.21 -15.30 12.16
N GLN A 40 -32.77 -16.28 12.86
CA GLN A 40 -32.68 -17.70 12.47
C GLN A 40 -33.35 -17.99 11.13
N LYS A 41 -34.49 -17.34 10.84
CA LYS A 41 -35.22 -17.48 9.56
C LYS A 41 -34.54 -16.73 8.40
N MET A 42 -33.57 -15.86 8.66
CA MET A 42 -32.84 -15.18 7.58
C MET A 42 -32.01 -16.19 6.79
N SER A 43 -32.12 -16.13 5.47
CA SER A 43 -31.21 -16.86 4.60
C SER A 43 -29.76 -16.45 4.88
N ARG A 44 -28.83 -17.36 4.59
CA ARG A 44 -27.40 -17.09 4.70
C ARG A 44 -26.99 -15.77 4.03
N GLN A 45 -27.45 -15.54 2.80
CA GLN A 45 -27.20 -14.30 2.06
C GLN A 45 -27.68 -13.05 2.81
N ARG A 46 -28.87 -13.11 3.43
CA ARG A 46 -29.42 -11.97 4.20
C ARG A 46 -28.61 -11.68 5.47
N LYS A 47 -28.13 -12.73 6.18
CA LYS A 47 -27.24 -12.58 7.34
C LYS A 47 -25.93 -11.92 6.93
N GLU A 48 -25.35 -12.45 5.87
CA GLU A 48 -24.15 -11.92 5.24
C GLU A 48 -24.34 -10.45 4.86
N ASP A 49 -25.43 -10.07 4.19
CA ASP A 49 -25.69 -8.70 3.72
C ASP A 49 -25.91 -7.73 4.88
N LEU A 50 -26.58 -8.16 5.95
CA LEU A 50 -26.71 -7.40 7.18
C LEU A 50 -25.33 -7.08 7.79
N LEU A 51 -24.47 -8.09 7.92
CA LEU A 51 -23.10 -7.91 8.44
C LEU A 51 -22.28 -6.97 7.57
N SER A 52 -22.40 -7.07 6.25
CA SER A 52 -21.77 -6.14 5.30
C SER A 52 -22.24 -4.69 5.46
N ASN A 53 -23.52 -4.46 5.70
CA ASN A 53 -24.04 -3.11 5.96
C ASN A 53 -23.46 -2.52 7.25
N ILE A 54 -23.45 -3.30 8.33
CA ILE A 54 -22.89 -2.87 9.62
C ILE A 54 -21.39 -2.59 9.47
N ALA A 55 -20.66 -3.51 8.82
CA ALA A 55 -19.22 -3.39 8.59
C ALA A 55 -18.88 -2.13 7.81
N PHE A 56 -19.51 -1.92 6.65
CA PHE A 56 -19.25 -0.74 5.83
C PHE A 56 -19.58 0.57 6.57
N ALA A 57 -20.76 0.65 7.22
CA ALA A 57 -21.20 1.84 7.92
C ALA A 57 -20.34 2.21 9.13
N THR A 58 -19.73 1.24 9.80
CA THR A 58 -18.80 1.46 10.92
C THR A 58 -17.38 1.70 10.44
N PHE A 59 -16.94 0.95 9.42
CA PHE A 59 -15.60 1.05 8.85
C PHE A 59 -15.40 2.42 8.21
N GLU A 60 -16.35 2.92 7.41
CA GLU A 60 -16.24 4.22 6.73
C GLU A 60 -15.91 5.36 7.72
N ARG A 61 -16.51 5.30 8.90
CA ARG A 61 -16.35 6.27 10.00
C ARG A 61 -15.10 6.07 10.86
N SER A 62 -14.31 5.03 10.60
CA SER A 62 -13.19 4.58 11.45
C SER A 62 -13.64 4.12 12.86
N ASP A 63 -14.89 3.69 12.99
CA ASP A 63 -15.46 3.21 14.25
C ASP A 63 -15.21 1.70 14.42
N TYR A 64 -14.05 1.32 14.97
CA TYR A 64 -13.72 -0.09 15.29
C TYR A 64 -14.44 -0.61 16.54
N PHE A 65 -14.79 0.30 17.45
CA PHE A 65 -15.61 0.05 18.62
C PHE A 65 -16.86 0.93 18.53
N PHE A 66 -18.01 0.31 18.35
CA PHE A 66 -19.25 1.00 18.02
C PHE A 66 -20.30 0.81 19.11
N LYS A 67 -21.09 1.86 19.36
CA LYS A 67 -22.16 1.85 20.36
C LYS A 67 -23.30 0.95 19.89
N ARG A 68 -23.90 0.22 20.83
CA ARG A 68 -25.07 -0.64 20.61
C ARG A 68 -26.18 0.01 19.78
N GLN A 69 -26.57 1.23 20.16
CA GLN A 69 -27.63 1.98 19.50
C GLN A 69 -27.34 2.23 18.01
N TYR A 70 -26.08 2.41 17.63
CA TYR A 70 -25.70 2.60 16.23
C TYR A 70 -25.93 1.33 15.42
N VAL A 71 -25.50 0.18 15.94
CA VAL A 71 -25.69 -1.12 15.27
C VAL A 71 -27.16 -1.47 15.16
N GLU A 72 -27.93 -1.26 16.23
CA GLU A 72 -29.38 -1.47 16.21
C GLU A 72 -30.07 -0.57 15.16
N ASN A 73 -29.59 0.66 14.97
CA ASN A 73 -30.09 1.54 13.91
C ASN A 73 -29.79 1.00 12.50
N GLU A 74 -28.57 0.48 12.27
CA GLU A 74 -28.20 -0.14 10.98
C GLU A 74 -28.99 -1.44 10.74
N ILE A 75 -29.18 -2.27 11.75
CA ILE A 75 -30.06 -3.45 11.70
C ILE A 75 -31.49 -3.04 11.32
N ARG A 76 -32.03 -2.03 12.01
CA ARG A 76 -33.38 -1.52 11.76
C ARG A 76 -33.53 -1.00 10.34
N ARG A 77 -32.54 -0.25 9.85
CA ARG A 77 -32.53 0.28 8.47
C ARG A 77 -32.49 -0.86 7.45
N TYR A 78 -31.68 -1.89 7.68
CA TYR A 78 -31.62 -3.04 6.77
C TYR A 78 -32.95 -3.79 6.69
N ILE A 79 -33.53 -4.15 7.84
CA ILE A 79 -34.76 -4.95 7.90
C ILE A 79 -35.94 -4.23 7.27
N ARG A 80 -36.09 -2.92 7.50
CA ARG A 80 -37.15 -2.10 6.90
C ARG A 80 -37.15 -2.07 5.37
N ASN A 81 -36.02 -2.38 4.74
CA ASN A 81 -35.89 -2.39 3.29
C ASN A 81 -36.00 -3.80 2.69
N LEU A 82 -36.32 -4.83 3.49
CA LEU A 82 -36.55 -6.18 2.98
C LEU A 82 -37.96 -6.33 2.39
N PRO A 83 -38.12 -7.08 1.28
CA PRO A 83 -39.42 -7.26 0.61
C PRO A 83 -40.51 -7.86 1.50
N ASP A 84 -40.11 -8.75 2.43
CA ASP A 84 -41.02 -9.47 3.33
C ASP A 84 -41.27 -8.72 4.65
N SER A 85 -40.93 -7.42 4.74
CA SER A 85 -41.05 -6.65 5.99
C SER A 85 -42.50 -6.31 6.33
N LEU A 86 -43.27 -7.32 6.75
CA LEU A 86 -44.61 -7.21 7.34
C LEU A 86 -44.58 -6.71 8.80
N VAL A 87 -43.52 -6.02 9.22
CA VAL A 87 -43.32 -5.64 10.63
C VAL A 87 -43.71 -4.17 10.82
N ASN A 88 -44.73 -3.93 11.65
CA ASN A 88 -45.09 -2.59 12.10
C ASN A 88 -43.89 -1.93 12.79
N ALA A 89 -43.67 -0.64 12.54
CA ALA A 89 -42.49 0.09 13.04
C ALA A 89 -42.34 0.08 14.59
N ALA A 90 -43.42 -0.16 15.33
CA ALA A 90 -43.45 -0.27 16.79
C ALA A 90 -42.93 -1.61 17.32
N ASP A 91 -43.05 -2.70 16.55
CA ASP A 91 -42.63 -4.06 16.95
C ASP A 91 -41.15 -4.36 16.57
N LEU A 92 -40.50 -3.44 15.85
CA LEU A 92 -39.13 -3.60 15.31
C LEU A 92 -38.01 -3.33 16.33
N GLU A 93 -38.26 -2.52 17.36
CA GLU A 93 -37.28 -2.15 18.39
C GLU A 93 -36.80 -3.34 19.24
N PRO A 94 -37.71 -4.15 19.84
CA PRO A 94 -37.32 -5.35 20.60
C PRO A 94 -36.59 -6.38 19.73
N ASP A 95 -36.94 -6.45 18.44
CA ASP A 95 -36.37 -7.40 17.49
C ASP A 95 -34.92 -7.05 17.11
N CYS A 96 -34.58 -5.75 16.98
CA CYS A 96 -33.21 -5.32 16.67
C CYS A 96 -32.20 -5.69 17.77
N GLN A 97 -32.57 -5.52 19.05
CA GLN A 97 -31.75 -5.96 20.18
C GLN A 97 -31.57 -7.48 20.17
N ALA A 98 -32.65 -8.22 19.93
CA ALA A 98 -32.63 -9.68 19.88
C ALA A 98 -31.75 -10.20 18.72
N ILE A 99 -31.80 -9.54 17.56
CA ILE A 99 -30.95 -9.83 16.40
C ILE A 99 -29.49 -9.54 16.73
N LEU A 100 -29.16 -8.39 17.32
CA LEU A 100 -27.77 -8.09 17.71
C LEU A 100 -27.23 -9.12 18.72
N LYS A 101 -28.02 -9.49 19.72
CA LYS A 101 -27.65 -10.56 20.67
C LYS A 101 -27.52 -11.93 20.00
N SER A 102 -28.32 -12.19 18.96
CA SER A 102 -28.19 -13.39 18.14
C SER A 102 -26.87 -13.39 17.37
N ILE A 103 -26.56 -12.31 16.65
CA ILE A 103 -25.28 -12.11 15.96
C ILE A 103 -24.09 -12.35 16.92
N GLU A 104 -24.15 -11.78 18.13
CA GLU A 104 -23.13 -11.95 19.17
C GLU A 104 -22.97 -13.42 19.59
N SER A 105 -24.08 -14.11 19.88
CA SER A 105 -24.08 -15.46 20.42
C SER A 105 -23.79 -16.56 19.38
N GLN A 106 -24.06 -16.33 18.10
CA GLN A 106 -24.12 -17.40 17.10
C GLN A 106 -22.78 -17.65 16.40
N HIS A 107 -22.17 -16.62 15.83
CA HIS A 107 -21.01 -16.78 14.95
C HIS A 107 -19.75 -16.11 15.49
N GLY A 108 -19.85 -15.37 16.62
CA GLY A 108 -18.72 -14.66 17.21
C GLY A 108 -18.05 -13.69 16.24
N LEU A 109 -18.80 -13.12 15.29
CA LEU A 109 -18.27 -12.16 14.29
C LEU A 109 -18.38 -10.73 14.81
N ILE A 110 -19.42 -10.43 15.60
CA ILE A 110 -19.55 -9.19 16.37
C ILE A 110 -19.60 -9.58 17.83
N VAL A 111 -18.87 -8.87 18.69
CA VAL A 111 -18.74 -9.19 20.12
C VAL A 111 -18.91 -7.94 20.97
N GLU A 112 -19.53 -8.07 22.14
CA GLU A 112 -19.60 -6.99 23.14
C GLU A 112 -18.26 -6.91 23.89
N ARG A 113 -17.54 -5.79 23.75
CA ARG A 113 -16.22 -5.56 24.35
C ARG A 113 -16.32 -4.92 25.73
N ALA A 114 -17.33 -4.08 25.91
CA ALA A 114 -17.72 -3.47 27.17
C ALA A 114 -19.23 -3.23 27.11
N LYS A 115 -19.87 -2.92 28.25
CA LYS A 115 -21.32 -2.71 28.32
C LYS A 115 -21.79 -1.70 27.27
N GLY A 116 -22.56 -2.17 26.28
CA GLY A 116 -23.10 -1.36 25.20
C GLY A 116 -22.10 -0.95 24.10
N ILE A 117 -20.89 -1.52 24.11
CA ILE A 117 -19.84 -1.27 23.12
C ILE A 117 -19.49 -2.59 22.42
N TYR A 118 -19.62 -2.59 21.10
CA TYR A 118 -19.43 -3.75 20.25
C TYR A 118 -18.27 -3.53 19.29
N SER A 119 -17.69 -4.61 18.78
CA SER A 119 -16.73 -4.59 17.67
C SER A 119 -16.92 -5.82 16.80
N PHE A 120 -16.36 -5.83 15.59
CA PHE A 120 -16.07 -7.12 14.96
C PHE A 120 -15.05 -7.89 15.82
N SER A 121 -15.11 -9.22 15.78
CA SER A 121 -14.20 -10.07 16.56
C SER A 121 -12.75 -9.94 16.12
N HIS A 122 -12.55 -9.73 14.82
CA HIS A 122 -11.26 -9.45 14.21
C HIS A 122 -11.38 -8.36 13.13
N LEU A 123 -10.33 -7.56 12.95
CA LEU A 123 -10.26 -6.51 11.94
C LEU A 123 -10.48 -7.08 10.52
N THR A 124 -9.92 -8.25 10.24
CA THR A 124 -10.09 -8.95 8.95
C THR A 124 -11.55 -9.18 8.57
N PHE A 125 -12.42 -9.53 9.52
CA PHE A 125 -13.85 -9.67 9.23
C PHE A 125 -14.51 -8.32 8.98
N HIS A 126 -14.10 -7.28 9.71
CA HIS A 126 -14.58 -5.91 9.48
C HIS A 126 -14.24 -5.45 8.06
N GLU A 127 -13.00 -5.64 7.64
CA GLU A 127 -12.51 -5.33 6.29
C GLU A 127 -13.22 -6.16 5.23
N PHE A 128 -13.32 -7.48 5.43
CA PHE A 128 -13.99 -8.39 4.49
C PHE A 128 -15.44 -8.03 4.24
N PHE A 129 -16.22 -7.81 5.30
CA PHE A 129 -17.63 -7.44 5.16
C PHE A 129 -17.80 -6.03 4.55
N ALA A 130 -16.90 -5.09 4.86
CA ALA A 130 -16.89 -3.77 4.22
C ALA A 130 -16.58 -3.88 2.71
N SER A 131 -15.58 -4.68 2.32
CA SER A 131 -15.28 -4.98 0.91
C SER A 131 -16.45 -5.63 0.20
N ARG A 132 -17.11 -6.60 0.85
CA ARG A 132 -18.24 -7.31 0.26
C ARG A 132 -19.40 -6.35 -0.02
N LYS A 133 -19.67 -5.40 0.88
CA LYS A 133 -20.69 -4.36 0.66
C LYS A 133 -20.44 -3.54 -0.62
N ILE A 134 -19.18 -3.25 -0.93
CA ILE A 134 -18.77 -2.49 -2.11
C ILE A 134 -18.88 -3.36 -3.37
N ALA A 135 -18.44 -4.61 -3.31
CA ALA A 135 -18.31 -5.48 -4.47
C ALA A 135 -19.64 -6.10 -4.95
N THR A 136 -20.58 -6.41 -4.05
CA THR A 136 -21.75 -7.24 -4.38
C THR A 136 -22.99 -6.50 -4.86
N SER A 137 -22.96 -5.16 -4.98
CA SER A 137 -24.12 -4.41 -5.50
C SER A 137 -24.43 -4.80 -6.94
N PHE A 138 -25.63 -5.31 -7.23
CA PHE A 138 -26.07 -5.68 -8.58
C PHE A 138 -26.45 -4.48 -9.46
N ASP A 139 -26.81 -3.33 -8.85
CA ASP A 139 -27.11 -2.10 -9.57
C ASP A 139 -25.79 -1.46 -10.06
N PRO A 140 -25.58 -1.32 -11.39
CA PRO A 140 -24.36 -0.73 -11.94
C PRO A 140 -24.11 0.71 -11.48
N THR A 141 -25.15 1.51 -11.26
CA THR A 141 -25.05 2.90 -10.82
C THR A 141 -24.58 2.96 -9.37
N VAL A 142 -25.19 2.15 -8.50
CA VAL A 142 -24.80 2.05 -7.08
C VAL A 142 -23.37 1.50 -6.96
N ARG A 143 -23.03 0.48 -7.74
CA ARG A 143 -21.66 -0.08 -7.76
C ARG A 143 -20.66 0.99 -8.21
N LYS A 144 -20.95 1.74 -9.28
CA LYS A 144 -20.11 2.83 -9.77
C LYS A 144 -19.86 3.88 -8.68
N ALA A 145 -20.92 4.31 -7.98
CA ALA A 145 -20.82 5.26 -6.88
C ALA A 145 -19.97 4.72 -5.72
N ALA A 146 -20.17 3.45 -5.33
CA ALA A 146 -19.40 2.81 -4.26
C ALA A 146 -17.90 2.71 -4.60
N LEU A 147 -17.56 2.30 -5.83
CA LEU A 147 -16.16 2.25 -6.30
C LEU A 147 -15.54 3.65 -6.41
N THR A 148 -16.32 4.66 -6.80
CA THR A 148 -15.87 6.05 -6.83
C THR A 148 -15.59 6.57 -5.41
N SER A 149 -16.47 6.24 -4.45
CA SER A 149 -16.24 6.56 -3.04
C SER A 149 -14.98 5.85 -2.50
N LEU A 150 -14.82 4.56 -2.80
CA LEU A 150 -13.66 3.77 -2.37
C LEU A 150 -12.34 4.44 -2.77
N VAL A 151 -12.18 4.87 -4.04
CA VAL A 151 -10.91 5.47 -4.49
C VAL A 151 -10.57 6.77 -3.79
N THR A 152 -11.52 7.51 -3.23
CA THR A 152 -11.21 8.72 -2.44
C THR A 152 -10.33 8.41 -1.22
N ASN A 153 -10.38 7.16 -0.74
CA ASN A 153 -9.62 6.68 0.41
C ASN A 153 -8.27 6.04 0.02
N ILE A 154 -7.78 6.19 -1.22
CA ILE A 154 -6.58 5.48 -1.73
C ILE A 154 -5.29 5.76 -0.93
N THR A 155 -5.22 6.90 -0.24
CA THR A 155 -4.06 7.30 0.57
C THR A 155 -4.17 6.89 2.04
N GLU A 156 -5.32 6.34 2.46
CA GLU A 156 -5.56 5.92 3.84
C GLU A 156 -5.14 4.47 4.07
N LYS A 157 -4.14 4.26 4.93
CA LYS A 157 -3.58 2.92 5.21
C LYS A 157 -4.63 1.87 5.61
N ARG A 158 -5.67 2.27 6.37
CA ARG A 158 -6.74 1.36 6.81
C ARG A 158 -7.53 0.74 5.67
N TRP A 159 -7.68 1.44 4.54
CA TRP A 159 -8.46 0.95 3.40
C TRP A 159 -7.67 -0.01 2.51
N ARG A 160 -6.37 -0.17 2.73
CA ARG A 160 -5.48 -0.98 1.88
C ARG A 160 -6.00 -2.40 1.68
N GLU A 161 -6.36 -3.11 2.74
CA GLU A 161 -6.89 -4.47 2.62
C GLU A 161 -8.27 -4.48 1.97
N VAL A 162 -9.08 -3.45 2.18
CA VAL A 162 -10.39 -3.32 1.54
C VAL A 162 -10.26 -3.26 0.01
N PHE A 163 -9.28 -2.51 -0.53
CA PHE A 163 -8.99 -2.49 -1.96
C PHE A 163 -8.60 -3.87 -2.50
N LEU A 164 -7.68 -4.56 -1.83
CA LEU A 164 -7.23 -5.89 -2.25
C LEU A 164 -8.38 -6.90 -2.29
N LEU A 165 -9.25 -6.87 -1.27
CA LEU A 165 -10.42 -7.74 -1.21
C LEU A 165 -11.49 -7.38 -2.24
N VAL A 166 -11.77 -6.09 -2.47
CA VAL A 166 -12.72 -5.67 -3.50
C VAL A 166 -12.25 -6.13 -4.88
N VAL A 167 -10.96 -5.99 -5.19
CA VAL A 167 -10.37 -6.46 -6.45
C VAL A 167 -10.52 -7.98 -6.61
N GLY A 168 -10.30 -8.76 -5.54
CA GLY A 168 -10.50 -10.21 -5.54
C GLY A 168 -11.97 -10.67 -5.64
N MET A 169 -12.93 -9.81 -5.27
CA MET A 169 -14.37 -10.11 -5.32
C MET A 169 -15.05 -9.69 -6.64
N LEU A 170 -14.44 -8.77 -7.40
CA LEU A 170 -15.02 -8.25 -8.64
C LEU A 170 -14.74 -9.19 -9.82
N GLN A 171 -15.76 -9.45 -10.63
CA GLN A 171 -15.63 -10.23 -11.88
C GLN A 171 -14.76 -9.53 -12.94
N ASN A 172 -14.75 -8.19 -12.93
CA ASN A 172 -13.90 -7.39 -13.80
C ASN A 172 -13.47 -6.13 -13.05
N THR A 173 -12.16 -5.91 -12.96
CA THR A 173 -11.56 -4.84 -12.16
C THR A 173 -11.13 -3.63 -13.00
N ASP A 174 -11.29 -3.65 -14.32
CA ASP A 174 -10.82 -2.61 -15.24
C ASP A 174 -11.30 -1.22 -14.83
N TYR A 175 -12.57 -1.11 -14.44
CA TYR A 175 -13.16 0.16 -14.02
C TYR A 175 -12.52 0.69 -12.72
N LEU A 176 -12.38 -0.17 -11.71
CA LEU A 176 -11.76 0.19 -10.43
C LEU A 176 -10.28 0.56 -10.61
N LEU A 177 -9.52 -0.24 -11.36
CA LEU A 177 -8.10 0.02 -11.60
C LEU A 177 -7.87 1.35 -12.34
N LYS A 178 -8.74 1.69 -13.31
CA LYS A 178 -8.72 3.01 -13.97
C LYS A 178 -9.04 4.15 -13.00
N LEU A 179 -10.04 3.98 -12.14
CA LEU A 179 -10.38 4.97 -11.12
C LEU A 179 -9.22 5.18 -10.14
N MET A 180 -8.60 4.10 -9.65
CA MET A 180 -7.43 4.16 -8.77
C MET A 180 -6.30 4.93 -9.45
N LYS A 181 -5.98 4.60 -10.71
CA LYS A 181 -4.94 5.30 -11.47
C LYS A 181 -5.24 6.80 -11.62
N SER A 182 -6.47 7.15 -11.98
CA SER A 182 -6.89 8.54 -12.13
C SER A 182 -6.78 9.32 -10.81
N GLN A 183 -7.18 8.70 -9.69
CA GLN A 183 -7.09 9.32 -8.38
C GLN A 183 -5.63 9.47 -7.92
N ILE A 184 -4.77 8.50 -8.23
CA ILE A 184 -3.34 8.58 -7.92
C ILE A 184 -2.69 9.71 -8.71
N ASP A 185 -2.97 9.83 -10.00
CA ASP A 185 -2.39 10.87 -10.85
C ASP A 185 -2.80 12.27 -10.41
N SER A 186 -4.04 12.43 -9.93
CA SER A 186 -4.54 13.73 -9.46
C SER A 186 -3.83 14.23 -8.20
N LEU A 187 -3.25 13.34 -7.38
CA LEU A 187 -2.50 13.72 -6.16
C LEU A 187 -1.34 14.68 -6.47
N LEU A 188 -0.71 14.54 -7.64
CA LEU A 188 0.48 15.33 -8.01
C LEU A 188 0.27 16.23 -9.24
N ALA A 189 -0.89 16.18 -9.90
CA ALA A 189 -1.12 16.76 -11.22
C ALA A 189 -0.83 18.27 -11.31
N GLU A 190 -1.28 19.04 -10.32
CA GLU A 190 -1.22 20.51 -10.34
C GLU A 190 0.16 21.07 -9.97
N ASN A 191 1.01 20.30 -9.29
CA ASN A 191 2.28 20.79 -8.78
C ASN A 191 3.41 20.64 -9.82
N VAL A 192 3.85 21.78 -10.38
CA VAL A 192 4.92 21.86 -11.39
C VAL A 192 6.23 21.19 -10.93
N LYS A 193 6.57 21.26 -9.65
CA LYS A 193 7.78 20.66 -9.08
C LYS A 193 7.67 19.13 -9.08
N PHE A 194 6.53 18.59 -8.71
CA PHE A 194 6.25 17.15 -8.83
C PHE A 194 6.29 16.70 -10.29
N GLN A 195 5.73 17.47 -11.22
CA GLN A 195 5.79 17.13 -12.65
C GLN A 195 7.22 17.09 -13.21
N LYS A 196 8.09 18.02 -12.79
CA LYS A 196 9.52 18.00 -13.13
C LYS A 196 10.22 16.77 -12.54
N PHE A 197 9.91 16.43 -11.29
CA PHE A 197 10.45 15.23 -10.63
C PHE A 197 10.03 13.93 -11.33
N LEU A 198 8.76 13.79 -11.68
CA LEU A 198 8.25 12.64 -12.44
C LEU A 198 8.86 12.55 -13.84
N THR A 199 9.11 13.71 -14.49
CA THR A 199 9.75 13.77 -15.80
C THR A 199 11.20 13.27 -15.72
N TRP A 200 11.94 13.71 -14.71
CA TRP A 200 13.27 13.20 -14.43
C TRP A 200 13.24 11.68 -14.18
N GLY A 201 12.33 11.19 -13.34
CA GLY A 201 12.19 9.76 -13.04
C GLY A 201 11.93 8.92 -14.30
N CYS A 202 11.10 9.44 -15.21
CA CYS A 202 10.84 8.83 -16.51
C CYS A 202 12.10 8.78 -17.38
N GLN A 203 12.82 9.89 -17.53
CA GLN A 203 14.08 9.94 -18.29
C GLN A 203 15.13 8.99 -17.70
N LYS A 204 15.24 8.96 -16.37
CA LYS A 204 16.18 8.09 -15.68
C LYS A 204 15.86 6.63 -15.90
N ALA A 205 14.59 6.24 -15.79
CA ALA A 205 14.17 4.88 -16.06
C ALA A 205 14.53 4.46 -17.49
N LEU A 206 14.17 5.27 -18.48
CA LEU A 206 14.47 5.00 -19.89
C LEU A 206 15.99 4.89 -20.18
N SER A 207 16.84 5.61 -19.42
CA SER A 207 18.29 5.55 -19.60
C SER A 207 18.94 4.24 -19.12
N VAL A 208 18.24 3.46 -18.28
CA VAL A 208 18.78 2.21 -17.69
C VAL A 208 17.95 0.98 -18.04
N SER A 209 16.77 1.14 -18.63
CA SER A 209 15.95 0.03 -19.07
C SER A 209 16.66 -0.75 -20.18
N SER A 210 16.65 -2.08 -20.03
CA SER A 210 17.21 -3.02 -20.99
C SER A 210 16.19 -3.43 -22.05
N SER A 211 14.90 -3.40 -21.71
CA SER A 211 13.80 -3.64 -22.65
C SER A 211 12.80 -2.48 -22.68
N ARG A 212 11.83 -2.57 -23.60
CA ARG A 212 10.68 -1.67 -23.68
C ARG A 212 9.43 -2.23 -22.99
N SER A 213 9.60 -3.25 -22.13
CA SER A 213 8.49 -3.84 -21.36
C SER A 213 7.88 -2.79 -20.41
N PRO A 214 6.55 -2.58 -20.45
CA PRO A 214 5.87 -1.70 -19.50
C PRO A 214 6.13 -2.07 -18.03
N LEU A 215 6.19 -3.36 -17.73
CA LEU A 215 6.43 -3.86 -16.39
C LEU A 215 7.82 -3.46 -15.89
N GLU A 216 8.87 -3.71 -16.68
CA GLU A 216 10.25 -3.33 -16.33
C GLU A 216 10.36 -1.83 -16.11
N ILE A 217 9.88 -1.03 -17.06
CA ILE A 217 9.99 0.43 -16.99
C ILE A 217 9.23 0.98 -15.77
N SER A 218 8.02 0.49 -15.49
CA SER A 218 7.21 0.93 -14.34
C SER A 218 7.92 0.66 -13.00
N ARG A 219 8.53 -0.51 -12.86
CA ARG A 219 9.32 -0.90 -11.68
C ARG A 219 10.55 -0.01 -11.51
N ILE A 220 11.27 0.26 -12.60
CA ILE A 220 12.45 1.15 -12.56
C ILE A 220 12.05 2.57 -12.17
N ARG A 221 10.93 3.11 -12.69
CA ARG A 221 10.43 4.44 -12.28
C ARG A 221 10.08 4.45 -10.78
N GLY A 222 9.35 3.45 -10.32
CA GLY A 222 9.00 3.31 -8.90
C GLY A 222 10.23 3.22 -7.99
N PHE A 223 11.27 2.50 -8.43
CA PHE A 223 12.54 2.43 -7.73
C PHE A 223 13.21 3.81 -7.58
N TYR A 224 13.43 4.55 -8.67
CA TYR A 224 14.09 5.87 -8.58
C TYR A 224 13.23 6.92 -7.89
N PHE A 225 11.90 6.81 -7.99
CA PHE A 225 10.98 7.62 -7.20
C PHE A 225 11.21 7.41 -5.71
N HIS A 226 11.12 6.15 -5.25
CA HIS A 226 11.30 5.79 -3.85
C HIS A 226 12.68 6.18 -3.33
N LEU A 227 13.72 5.83 -4.09
CA LEU A 227 15.10 6.14 -3.77
C LEU A 227 15.31 7.64 -3.54
N SER A 228 14.72 8.49 -4.39
CA SER A 228 14.85 9.94 -4.28
C SER A 228 14.06 10.50 -3.10
N VAL A 229 12.85 9.99 -2.84
CA VAL A 229 12.04 10.42 -1.69
C VAL A 229 12.70 10.03 -0.37
N LEU A 230 13.22 8.80 -0.27
CA LEU A 230 14.01 8.33 0.88
C LEU A 230 15.28 9.17 1.06
N SER A 231 16.00 9.48 -0.03
CA SER A 231 17.22 10.28 0.03
C SER A 231 17.01 11.66 0.64
N ILE A 232 15.80 12.21 0.54
CA ILE A 232 15.47 13.58 0.95
C ILE A 232 14.82 13.61 2.35
N GLY A 233 14.15 12.54 2.78
CA GLY A 233 13.56 12.45 4.12
C GLY A 233 14.61 12.09 5.18
N ASP A 234 14.64 12.83 6.29
CA ASP A 234 15.54 12.61 7.45
C ASP A 234 15.15 11.41 8.35
N GLU A 235 14.16 10.60 7.94
CA GLU A 235 13.74 9.45 8.73
C GLU A 235 14.77 8.33 8.63
N ALA A 236 15.48 8.11 9.74
CA ALA A 236 16.31 6.93 9.97
C ALA A 236 15.50 5.68 9.65
N ILE A 237 15.96 4.92 8.66
CA ILE A 237 15.37 3.65 8.27
C ILE A 237 15.30 2.76 9.52
N SER A 238 14.10 2.53 10.06
CA SER A 238 13.92 1.43 11.00
C SER A 238 14.23 0.15 10.20
N SER A 239 15.13 -0.66 10.71
CA SER A 239 15.66 -1.87 10.06
C SER A 239 14.59 -2.89 9.62
N THR A 240 13.33 -2.68 10.01
CA THR A 240 12.15 -3.44 9.64
C THR A 240 11.52 -3.03 8.30
N GLU A 241 11.72 -1.80 7.79
CA GLU A 241 11.25 -1.39 6.45
C GLU A 241 12.30 -1.70 5.35
N LYS A 242 13.50 -2.16 5.75
CA LYS A 242 14.59 -2.56 4.83
C LYS A 242 14.25 -3.77 3.96
N THR A 243 13.17 -4.50 4.27
CA THR A 243 12.83 -5.77 3.63
C THR A 243 11.66 -5.71 2.65
N ASP A 244 10.93 -4.60 2.56
CA ASP A 244 9.82 -4.44 1.58
C ASP A 244 10.23 -3.65 0.31
N ILE A 245 11.52 -3.33 0.15
CA ILE A 245 12.11 -2.89 -1.13
C ILE A 245 12.17 -4.07 -2.14
N LEU A 246 11.52 -5.21 -1.83
CA LEU A 246 11.15 -6.23 -2.80
C LEU A 246 10.11 -5.68 -3.79
N ILE A 247 10.59 -4.88 -4.74
CA ILE A 247 10.35 -5.23 -6.13
C ILE A 247 11.01 -6.60 -6.30
N ASP A 248 10.24 -7.64 -5.94
CA ASP A 248 10.26 -9.02 -6.39
C ASP A 248 11.61 -9.54 -6.95
N ALA A 249 12.07 -10.69 -6.43
CA ALA A 249 13.23 -11.44 -6.89
C ALA A 249 13.28 -11.68 -8.42
N SER A 250 12.19 -11.40 -9.15
CA SER A 250 12.15 -11.25 -10.62
C SER A 250 12.97 -10.09 -11.20
N LEU A 251 13.41 -9.08 -10.42
CA LEU A 251 14.31 -8.03 -10.90
C LEU A 251 15.75 -8.53 -11.10
N SER A 252 16.12 -9.65 -10.46
CA SER A 252 17.41 -10.32 -10.68
C SER A 252 17.52 -10.98 -12.06
N ALA A 253 16.38 -11.29 -12.70
CA ALA A 253 16.35 -11.93 -14.03
C ALA A 253 16.57 -10.93 -15.18
N ALA A 254 16.46 -9.61 -14.95
CA ALA A 254 16.73 -8.57 -15.95
C ALA A 254 18.18 -8.04 -15.80
N LEU A 255 19.15 -8.91 -16.12
CA LEU A 255 20.59 -8.78 -15.88
C LEU A 255 21.32 -7.55 -16.49
N GLY A 256 20.64 -6.65 -17.21
CA GLY A 256 21.20 -5.36 -17.65
C GLY A 256 20.85 -4.16 -16.75
N ALA A 257 19.63 -4.15 -16.20
CA ALA A 257 19.14 -3.08 -15.32
C ALA A 257 19.58 -3.30 -13.86
N ALA A 258 19.69 -4.55 -13.41
CA ALA A 258 20.08 -4.92 -12.05
C ALA A 258 21.44 -4.34 -11.63
N ILE A 259 22.42 -4.32 -12.54
CA ILE A 259 23.76 -3.79 -12.28
C ILE A 259 23.71 -2.25 -12.07
N ASN A 260 23.04 -1.53 -12.98
CA ASN A 260 22.87 -0.08 -12.84
C ASN A 260 22.06 0.31 -11.60
N LEU A 261 21.05 -0.49 -11.27
CA LEU A 261 20.19 -0.33 -10.11
C LEU A 261 20.96 -0.58 -8.81
N ALA A 262 21.76 -1.66 -8.74
CA ALA A 262 22.64 -1.97 -7.63
C ALA A 262 23.64 -0.85 -7.36
N TYR A 263 24.30 -0.32 -8.40
CA TYR A 263 25.20 0.84 -8.24
C TYR A 263 24.50 2.07 -7.67
N ASN A 264 23.30 2.36 -8.17
CA ASN A 264 22.58 3.55 -7.75
C ASN A 264 22.02 3.38 -6.34
N LEU A 265 21.66 2.16 -5.95
CA LEU A 265 21.28 1.81 -4.58
C LEU A 265 22.47 1.97 -3.64
N GLU A 266 23.63 1.38 -3.95
CA GLU A 266 24.86 1.47 -3.14
C GLU A 266 25.34 2.92 -2.99
N LEU A 267 25.43 3.69 -4.08
CA LEU A 267 25.81 5.11 -4.03
C LEU A 267 24.82 5.93 -3.19
N THR A 268 23.52 5.62 -3.29
CA THR A 268 22.51 6.34 -2.52
C THR A 268 22.54 5.94 -1.04
N GLN A 269 22.77 4.67 -0.73
CA GLN A 269 22.98 4.19 0.64
C GLN A 269 24.22 4.83 1.26
N ALA A 270 25.30 5.00 0.50
CA ALA A 270 26.47 5.76 0.95
C ALA A 270 26.08 7.20 1.31
N VAL A 271 25.38 7.91 0.41
CA VAL A 271 24.91 9.28 0.68
C VAL A 271 23.94 9.37 1.87
N LEU A 272 23.01 8.42 2.00
CA LEU A 272 22.04 8.35 3.10
C LEU A 272 22.74 8.09 4.45
N SER A 273 23.69 7.16 4.48
CA SER A 273 24.50 6.87 5.67
C SER A 273 25.28 8.11 6.11
N ILE A 274 25.79 8.88 5.15
CA ILE A 274 26.50 10.13 5.43
C ILE A 274 25.53 11.27 5.82
N ARG A 275 24.27 11.29 5.35
CA ARG A 275 23.27 12.29 5.75
C ARG A 275 22.72 12.05 7.15
N GLY A 276 22.39 10.80 7.50
CA GLY A 276 21.93 10.42 8.85
C GLY A 276 22.92 10.80 9.96
N PHE A 277 24.21 10.91 9.62
CA PHE A 277 25.25 11.45 10.50
C PHE A 277 25.03 12.92 10.91
N LYS A 278 24.50 13.78 10.04
CA LYS A 278 24.24 15.19 10.37
C LYS A 278 23.11 15.34 11.40
N ALA A 279 22.09 14.49 11.32
CA ALA A 279 21.00 14.45 12.29
C ALA A 279 21.42 13.81 13.63
N SER A 280 22.38 12.88 13.59
CA SER A 280 22.82 12.10 14.76
C SER A 280 24.14 12.58 15.39
N LEU A 281 24.58 13.82 15.14
CA LEU A 281 25.76 14.42 15.80
C LEU A 281 25.70 14.40 17.34
N ALA A 282 24.54 14.10 17.94
CA ALA A 282 24.41 13.90 19.38
C ALA A 282 24.83 12.49 19.87
N LYS A 283 24.71 11.43 19.05
CA LYS A 283 25.06 10.04 19.43
C LYS A 283 25.37 9.18 18.19
N LEU A 284 26.54 8.54 18.20
CA LEU A 284 27.00 7.39 17.38
C LEU A 284 27.97 7.68 16.22
N GLN A 285 29.04 6.87 16.24
CA GLN A 285 30.17 6.79 15.32
C GLN A 285 29.70 6.64 13.86
N VAL A 286 30.36 7.35 12.95
CA VAL A 286 30.33 7.03 11.53
C VAL A 286 30.72 5.56 11.40
N ASN A 287 29.85 4.71 10.84
CA ASN A 287 30.30 3.39 10.41
C ASN A 287 31.07 3.58 9.09
N TYR A 288 32.33 4.03 9.21
CA TYR A 288 33.24 4.26 8.09
C TYR A 288 33.27 3.03 7.17
N GLU A 289 33.20 1.84 7.74
CA GLU A 289 33.14 0.57 7.00
C GLU A 289 31.95 0.51 6.03
N THR A 290 30.81 1.13 6.36
CA THR A 290 29.63 1.14 5.47
C THR A 290 29.83 2.06 4.26
N VAL A 291 30.46 3.23 4.46
CA VAL A 291 30.76 4.17 3.37
C VAL A 291 31.88 3.61 2.50
N ASP A 292 32.92 3.08 3.14
CA ASP A 292 34.06 2.44 2.49
C ASP A 292 33.62 1.25 1.64
N SER A 293 32.85 0.33 2.23
CA SER A 293 32.32 -0.84 1.54
C SER A 293 31.42 -0.46 0.36
N ALA A 294 30.53 0.52 0.51
CA ALA A 294 29.64 0.94 -0.58
C ALA A 294 30.42 1.55 -1.76
N ILE A 295 31.44 2.39 -1.48
CA ILE A 295 32.26 2.99 -2.55
C ILE A 295 33.15 1.94 -3.21
N GLN A 296 33.75 1.04 -2.43
CA GLN A 296 34.57 -0.05 -2.96
C GLN A 296 33.75 -1.02 -3.82
N SER A 297 32.54 -1.37 -3.40
CA SER A 297 31.61 -2.15 -4.23
C SER A 297 31.32 -1.44 -5.54
N CYS A 298 30.98 -0.15 -5.51
CA CYS A 298 30.78 0.64 -6.73
C CYS A 298 32.02 0.71 -7.63
N LEU A 299 33.21 0.91 -7.07
CA LEU A 299 34.47 0.99 -7.81
C LEU A 299 34.88 -0.34 -8.44
N SER A 300 34.65 -1.45 -7.74
CA SER A 300 34.97 -2.81 -8.20
C SER A 300 34.10 -3.25 -9.36
N LEU A 301 32.89 -2.69 -9.45
CA LEU A 301 31.92 -3.08 -10.45
C LEU A 301 31.90 -2.13 -11.67
N LEU A 302 32.40 -0.89 -11.56
CA LEU A 302 32.52 0.04 -12.68
C LEU A 302 33.81 -0.23 -13.47
N SER A 303 33.74 -0.67 -14.73
CA SER A 303 34.94 -0.83 -15.57
C SER A 303 35.22 0.42 -16.42
N ASP A 304 36.43 0.98 -16.30
CA ASP A 304 37.06 1.97 -17.19
C ASP A 304 36.14 3.11 -17.66
N SER A 305 35.45 3.75 -16.72
CA SER A 305 34.59 4.90 -17.02
C SER A 305 35.18 6.21 -16.47
N PRO A 306 34.94 7.37 -17.14
CA PRO A 306 35.27 8.68 -16.57
C PRO A 306 34.65 8.91 -15.18
N PHE A 307 33.53 8.23 -14.89
CA PHE A 307 32.90 8.25 -13.57
C PHE A 307 33.75 7.52 -12.53
N GLN A 308 34.27 6.32 -12.84
CA GLN A 308 35.12 5.56 -11.95
C GLN A 308 36.41 6.32 -11.61
N GLN A 309 37.03 6.97 -12.60
CA GLN A 309 38.23 7.80 -12.38
C GLN A 309 37.95 8.97 -11.45
N ALA A 310 36.85 9.70 -11.68
CA ALA A 310 36.44 10.82 -10.83
C ALA A 310 36.05 10.36 -9.42
N LEU A 311 35.38 9.21 -9.29
CA LEU A 311 35.02 8.62 -8.00
C LEU A 311 36.26 8.16 -7.23
N ASN A 312 37.24 7.55 -7.89
CA ASN A 312 38.54 7.18 -7.30
C ASN A 312 39.31 8.41 -6.80
N GLN A 313 39.33 9.50 -7.58
CA GLN A 313 39.97 10.76 -7.18
C GLN A 313 39.30 11.40 -5.96
N LEU A 314 37.97 11.29 -5.85
CA LEU A 314 37.24 11.79 -4.68
C LEU A 314 37.44 10.88 -3.47
N TYR A 315 37.42 9.57 -3.69
CA TYR A 315 37.60 8.57 -2.65
C TYR A 315 39.00 8.61 -2.03
N SER A 316 40.04 8.95 -2.81
CA SER A 316 41.41 9.10 -2.30
C SER A 316 41.59 10.26 -1.30
N GLN A 317 40.63 11.18 -1.20
CA GLN A 317 40.63 12.27 -0.22
C GLN A 317 40.19 11.81 1.18
N LEU A 318 39.57 10.64 1.30
CA LEU A 318 39.13 10.11 2.60
C LEU A 318 40.34 9.64 3.43
N PRO A 319 40.39 9.98 4.74
CA PRO A 319 41.44 9.47 5.61
C PRO A 319 41.33 7.96 5.76
N ARG A 320 42.47 7.26 5.60
CA ARG A 320 42.55 5.79 5.73
C ARG A 320 42.56 5.30 7.19
N GLN A 321 42.66 6.20 8.16
CA GLN A 321 42.80 5.88 9.59
C GLN A 321 41.68 6.52 10.41
N GLU A 322 41.06 5.73 11.31
CA GLU A 322 39.93 6.15 12.17
C GLU A 322 40.23 7.35 13.06
N SER A 323 41.45 7.48 13.55
CA SER A 323 41.86 8.50 14.53
C SER A 323 41.72 9.94 14.02
N GLY A 324 41.71 10.16 12.70
CA GLY A 324 41.54 11.49 12.07
C GLY A 324 40.18 11.73 11.41
N LEU A 325 39.33 10.70 11.32
CA LEU A 325 38.09 10.74 10.55
C LEU A 325 37.10 11.77 11.09
N ASN A 326 36.94 11.86 12.42
CA ASN A 326 35.99 12.81 13.02
C ASN A 326 36.35 14.27 12.73
N GLY A 327 37.62 14.65 12.89
CA GLY A 327 38.09 16.01 12.61
C GLY A 327 38.01 16.35 11.12
N TRP A 328 38.37 15.40 10.25
CA TRP A 328 38.24 15.56 8.81
C TRP A 328 36.77 15.72 8.38
N TRP A 329 35.84 14.90 8.90
CA TRP A 329 34.41 15.00 8.59
C TRP A 329 33.82 16.34 9.01
N GLN A 330 34.24 16.89 10.16
CA GLN A 330 33.79 18.22 10.62
C GLN A 330 34.27 19.35 9.70
N LEU A 331 35.48 19.24 9.14
CA LEU A 331 36.11 20.31 8.35
C LEU A 331 35.87 20.21 6.85
N GLN A 332 35.84 19.00 6.28
CA GLN A 332 35.86 18.73 4.83
C GLN A 332 34.67 17.88 4.37
N GLY A 333 33.92 17.27 5.31
CA GLY A 333 32.86 16.33 4.99
C GLY A 333 31.73 16.91 4.13
N GLN A 334 31.31 18.15 4.40
CA GLN A 334 30.25 18.81 3.62
C GLN A 334 30.64 19.01 2.16
N ASP A 335 31.86 19.49 1.92
CA ASP A 335 32.39 19.71 0.57
C ASP A 335 32.58 18.39 -0.16
N TRP A 336 33.07 17.36 0.53
CA TRP A 336 33.21 16.02 -0.03
C TRP A 336 31.85 15.42 -0.45
N ILE A 337 30.81 15.55 0.39
CA ILE A 337 29.44 15.12 0.06
C ILE A 337 28.90 15.89 -1.15
N ALA A 338 29.17 17.20 -1.22
CA ALA A 338 28.74 18.04 -2.33
C ALA A 338 29.42 17.60 -3.64
N GLN A 339 30.72 17.30 -3.61
CA GLN A 339 31.47 16.76 -4.74
C GLN A 339 30.94 15.38 -5.17
N LEU A 340 30.71 14.47 -4.23
CA LEU A 340 30.14 13.15 -4.53
C LEU A 340 28.77 13.29 -5.21
N ARG A 341 27.92 14.18 -4.69
CA ARG A 341 26.61 14.47 -5.28
C ARG A 341 26.73 15.03 -6.70
N GLN A 342 27.68 15.94 -6.95
CA GLN A 342 27.92 16.46 -8.30
C GLN A 342 28.33 15.34 -9.27
N LEU A 343 29.18 14.40 -8.84
CA LEU A 343 29.53 13.24 -9.65
C LEU A 343 28.30 12.36 -9.93
N MET A 344 27.48 12.07 -8.91
CA MET A 344 26.24 11.31 -9.06
C MET A 344 25.26 11.98 -10.04
N ILE A 345 25.08 13.29 -9.95
CA ILE A 345 24.21 14.05 -10.85
C ILE A 345 24.78 14.00 -12.28
N ARG A 346 26.07 14.29 -12.44
CA ARG A 346 26.72 14.38 -13.75
C ARG A 346 26.74 13.06 -14.51
N TYR A 347 27.16 11.98 -13.84
CA TYR A 347 27.43 10.71 -14.51
C TYR A 347 26.27 9.73 -14.43
N ARG A 348 25.42 9.83 -13.41
CA ARG A 348 24.33 8.86 -13.17
C ARG A 348 22.94 9.49 -13.20
N ASN A 349 22.84 10.83 -13.25
CA ASN A 349 21.59 11.58 -13.21
C ASN A 349 20.74 11.23 -11.98
N ILE A 350 21.36 11.11 -10.81
CA ILE A 350 20.71 10.84 -9.52
C ILE A 350 21.27 11.77 -8.43
N GLY A 351 20.62 11.84 -7.27
CA GLY A 351 21.10 12.65 -6.13
C GLY A 351 20.73 14.14 -6.21
N HIS A 352 19.79 14.50 -7.09
CA HIS A 352 19.27 15.86 -7.22
C HIS A 352 18.66 16.36 -5.91
N ASN A 353 18.94 17.61 -5.55
CA ASN A 353 18.25 18.28 -4.45
C ASN A 353 17.00 18.97 -4.99
N TRP A 354 15.86 18.29 -4.87
CA TRP A 354 14.57 18.82 -5.28
C TRP A 354 14.02 19.89 -4.34
N GLN A 355 14.63 20.08 -3.15
CA GLN A 355 14.20 21.07 -2.14
C GLN A 355 12.73 20.88 -1.70
N PHE A 356 12.23 19.66 -1.62
CA PHE A 356 10.86 19.39 -1.15
C PHE A 356 10.67 19.83 0.31
N SER A 357 9.54 20.47 0.61
CA SER A 357 9.10 20.67 2.00
C SER A 357 8.64 19.36 2.62
N GLU A 358 8.50 19.31 3.95
CA GLU A 358 7.98 18.13 4.65
C GLU A 358 6.57 17.74 4.16
N ALA A 359 5.69 18.72 3.93
CA ALA A 359 4.36 18.48 3.38
C ALA A 359 4.41 17.90 1.95
N GLU A 360 5.33 18.39 1.11
CA GLU A 360 5.56 17.85 -0.22
C GLU A 360 6.10 16.41 -0.17
N LEU A 361 7.01 16.10 0.76
CA LEU A 361 7.51 14.74 0.97
C LEU A 361 6.42 13.79 1.46
N ALA A 362 5.57 14.22 2.39
CA ALA A 362 4.43 13.42 2.85
C ALA A 362 3.47 13.10 1.69
N CYS A 363 3.19 14.07 0.82
CA CYS A 363 2.40 13.87 -0.39
C CYS A 363 3.05 12.87 -1.36
N LEU A 364 4.36 12.96 -1.59
CA LEU A 364 5.11 12.00 -2.42
C LEU A 364 5.10 10.59 -1.82
N LYS A 365 5.21 10.45 -0.49
CA LYS A 365 5.07 9.17 0.21
C LYS A 365 3.67 8.58 -0.02
N GLN A 366 2.60 9.37 0.13
CA GLN A 366 1.24 8.92 -0.15
C GLN A 366 1.05 8.48 -1.61
N TYR A 367 1.59 9.24 -2.57
CA TYR A 367 1.55 8.87 -3.99
C TYR A 367 2.27 7.55 -4.27
N TYR A 368 3.43 7.32 -3.64
CA TYR A 368 4.19 6.07 -3.77
C TYR A 368 3.41 4.88 -3.22
N GLU A 369 2.89 5.00 -2.00
CA GLU A 369 2.10 3.96 -1.33
C GLU A 369 0.85 3.60 -2.13
N ALA A 370 0.16 4.60 -2.68
CA ALA A 370 -1.01 4.39 -3.53
C ALA A 370 -0.66 3.69 -4.86
N ASN A 371 0.48 4.03 -5.49
CA ASN A 371 0.99 3.29 -6.64
C ASN A 371 1.37 1.85 -6.30
N ARG A 372 1.94 1.60 -5.12
CA ARG A 372 2.26 0.25 -4.64
C ARG A 372 0.99 -0.58 -4.49
N LEU A 373 -0.04 -0.02 -3.86
CA LEU A 373 -1.35 -0.66 -3.74
C LEU A 373 -1.95 -0.97 -5.13
N LEU A 374 -1.94 -0.01 -6.07
CA LEU A 374 -2.40 -0.25 -7.44
C LEU A 374 -1.62 -1.36 -8.13
N PHE A 375 -0.29 -1.40 -7.96
CA PHE A 375 0.55 -2.45 -8.51
C PHE A 375 0.17 -3.82 -7.93
N GLU A 376 -0.01 -3.93 -6.62
CA GLU A 376 -0.46 -5.15 -5.96
C GLU A 376 -1.84 -5.60 -6.46
N CYS A 377 -2.79 -4.67 -6.61
CA CYS A 377 -4.11 -4.97 -7.17
C CYS A 377 -4.02 -5.56 -8.59
N ILE A 378 -3.17 -5.00 -9.45
CA ILE A 378 -2.99 -5.49 -10.84
C ILE A 378 -2.41 -6.90 -10.90
N HIS A 379 -1.57 -7.25 -9.93
CA HIS A 379 -0.90 -8.55 -9.84
C HIS A 379 -1.59 -9.52 -8.88
N SER A 380 -2.71 -9.11 -8.28
CA SER A 380 -3.55 -9.99 -7.48
C SER A 380 -4.33 -10.97 -8.36
N ASP A 381 -4.87 -12.01 -7.74
CA ASP A 381 -5.71 -13.00 -8.41
C ASP A 381 -7.08 -12.40 -8.77
N CYS A 382 -7.10 -11.58 -9.81
CA CYS A 382 -8.28 -10.88 -10.31
C CYS A 382 -8.30 -10.81 -11.84
N TYR A 383 -9.49 -10.68 -12.41
CA TYR A 383 -9.63 -10.39 -13.83
C TYR A 383 -9.45 -8.90 -14.10
N ALA A 384 -8.47 -8.58 -14.94
CA ALA A 384 -8.27 -7.27 -15.56
C ALA A 384 -7.82 -7.50 -17.00
N SER A 385 -8.37 -6.77 -17.95
CA SER A 385 -7.98 -6.91 -19.35
C SER A 385 -6.51 -6.57 -19.55
N ARG A 386 -5.87 -7.25 -20.51
CA ARG A 386 -4.46 -7.05 -20.82
C ARG A 386 -4.18 -5.60 -21.18
N GLU A 387 -5.08 -5.00 -21.95
CA GLU A 387 -5.01 -3.60 -22.41
C GLU A 387 -4.98 -2.64 -21.22
N VAL A 388 -5.81 -2.88 -20.20
CA VAL A 388 -5.85 -2.03 -18.99
C VAL A 388 -4.62 -2.23 -18.13
N ARG A 389 -4.17 -3.47 -17.92
CA ARG A 389 -2.94 -3.75 -17.16
C ARG A 389 -1.73 -3.07 -17.82
N GLU A 390 -1.56 -3.26 -19.12
CA GLU A 390 -0.45 -2.65 -19.87
C GLU A 390 -0.55 -1.12 -19.87
N ALA A 391 -1.73 -0.53 -20.09
CA ALA A 391 -1.91 0.92 -20.08
C ALA A 391 -1.57 1.54 -18.70
N ILE A 392 -1.96 0.87 -17.60
CA ILE A 392 -1.61 1.35 -16.26
C ILE A 392 -0.11 1.24 -16.05
N LEU A 393 0.51 0.08 -16.29
CA LEU A 393 1.95 -0.11 -16.12
C LEU A 393 2.76 0.90 -16.95
N GLN A 394 2.35 1.15 -18.21
CA GLN A 394 2.98 2.15 -19.07
C GLN A 394 2.94 3.56 -18.47
N THR A 395 1.94 3.88 -17.67
CA THR A 395 1.66 5.25 -17.17
C THR A 395 1.90 5.45 -15.68
N MET A 396 2.24 4.41 -14.91
CA MET A 396 2.67 4.54 -13.51
C MET A 396 3.90 5.44 -13.38
N PHE A 397 3.90 6.32 -12.37
CA PHE A 397 4.98 7.29 -12.12
C PHE A 397 5.31 8.20 -13.32
N LEU A 398 4.35 8.46 -14.22
CA LEU A 398 4.52 9.46 -15.28
C LEU A 398 4.01 10.84 -14.85
N PRO A 399 4.55 11.92 -15.44
CA PRO A 399 3.93 13.23 -15.38
C PRO A 399 2.48 13.17 -15.87
N ALA A 400 1.60 13.91 -15.20
CA ALA A 400 0.24 14.12 -15.68
C ALA A 400 0.30 14.78 -17.06
N ARG A 401 -0.48 14.24 -18.01
CA ARG A 401 -0.67 14.92 -19.30
C ARG A 401 -1.41 16.21 -19.00
N ARG A 402 -0.75 17.36 -19.20
CA ARG A 402 -1.48 18.63 -19.23
C ARG A 402 -2.50 18.52 -20.36
N ASN A 403 -3.79 18.50 -20.03
CA ASN A 403 -4.81 18.84 -21.00
C ASN A 403 -4.48 20.27 -21.45
N ARG A 404 -3.94 20.40 -22.66
CA ARG A 404 -3.88 21.68 -23.36
C ARG A 404 -5.19 21.89 -24.10
#